data_AF-A0A3R7JEK2-F1
#
_entry.id   AF-A0A3R7JEK2-F1
#
_cell.length_a   1.000
_cell.length_b   1.000
_cell.length_c   1.000
_cell.angle_alpha   90.00
_cell.angle_beta   90.00
_cell.angle_gamma   90.00
#
_symmetry.space_group_name_H-M   'P 1'
#
loop_
_entity.id
_entity.type
_entity.pdbx_description
1 polymer ?
#
loop_
_entity_poly.entity_id
_entity_poly.type
_entity_poly.pdbx_seq_one_letter_code
_entity_poly.pdbx_strand_id
1 'polypeptide(L)'
;MFPFRPVNLPPHVLLTSTTVLGLGLYISLFRNSPLENLTGREFFVPEPSTRRIADTNALFGVSACVLMLPYFMSSYMPIEENQWLHVTVPLRLFLSSALGANLLFRGRQMSQEGFWEFLALGVTDFVGAVMLGWELGRFDGMVSGFE
;
A
#
# COMPACT_ATOMS: atom_id res chain seq x y z
N MET A 1 22.05 5.73 24.00
CA MET A 1 21.71 4.37 23.57
C MET A 1 20.20 4.37 23.32
N PHE A 2 19.75 4.34 22.07
CA PHE A 2 18.31 4.32 21.79
C PHE A 2 17.76 2.96 22.24
N PRO A 3 16.77 2.89 23.14
CA PRO A 3 16.19 1.62 23.52
C PRO A 3 15.55 1.00 22.28
N PHE A 4 15.95 -0.23 21.94
CA PHE A 4 15.26 -1.03 20.93
C PHE A 4 13.81 -1.21 21.40
N ARG A 5 12.87 -0.55 20.71
CA ARG A 5 11.45 -0.74 20.98
C ARG A 5 10.98 -2.02 20.26
N PRO A 6 10.09 -2.83 20.87
CA PRO A 6 9.54 -4.00 20.21
C PRO A 6 8.78 -3.58 18.94
N VAL A 7 8.81 -4.43 17.91
CA VAL A 7 8.02 -4.26 16.68
C VAL A 7 6.74 -5.08 16.84
N ASN A 8 5.64 -4.42 17.15
CA ASN A 8 4.33 -5.00 17.40
C ASN A 8 3.42 -4.92 16.16
N LEU A 9 3.95 -5.20 14.98
CA LEU A 9 3.14 -5.26 13.76
C LEU A 9 2.85 -6.72 13.40
N PRO A 10 1.63 -7.04 12.94
CA PRO A 10 1.37 -8.34 12.33
C PRO A 10 2.37 -8.65 11.21
N PRO A 11 2.85 -9.90 11.07
CA PRO A 11 3.87 -10.25 10.07
C PRO A 11 3.47 -9.87 8.64
N HIS A 12 2.18 -10.03 8.30
CA HIS A 12 1.67 -9.71 6.98
C HIS A 12 1.65 -8.17 6.72
N VAL A 13 1.38 -7.35 7.75
CA VAL A 13 1.48 -5.89 7.67
C VAL A 13 2.93 -5.44 7.55
N LEU A 14 3.83 -6.05 8.31
CA LEU A 14 5.26 -5.73 8.25
C LEU A 14 5.84 -6.04 6.86
N LEU A 15 5.51 -7.21 6.31
CA LEU A 15 5.97 -7.61 4.98
C LEU A 15 5.45 -6.65 3.89
N THR A 16 4.15 -6.36 3.89
CA THR A 16 3.52 -5.48 2.89
C THR A 16 4.05 -4.05 3.00
N SER A 17 4.11 -3.48 4.21
CA SER A 17 4.61 -2.11 4.42
C SER A 17 6.09 -1.97 4.07
N THR A 18 6.93 -2.96 4.37
CA THR A 18 8.35 -2.98 3.96
C THR A 18 8.50 -3.03 2.45
N THR A 19 7.74 -3.90 1.80
CA THR A 19 7.79 -4.08 0.34
C THR A 19 7.35 -2.80 -0.39
N VAL A 20 6.22 -2.22 0.02
CA VAL A 20 5.69 -0.99 -0.61
C VAL A 20 6.58 0.22 -0.31
N LEU A 21 7.13 0.33 0.91
CA LEU A 21 8.08 1.39 1.24
C LEU A 21 9.35 1.29 0.39
N GLY A 22 9.94 0.09 0.28
CA GLY A 22 11.12 -0.14 -0.55
C GLY A 22 10.86 0.16 -2.03
N LEU A 23 9.74 -0.30 -2.56
CA LEU A 23 9.30 -0.01 -3.93
C LEU A 23 9.08 1.49 -4.15
N GLY A 24 8.39 2.16 -3.22
CA GLY A 24 8.15 3.60 -3.28
C GLY A 24 9.44 4.42 -3.27
N LEU A 25 10.40 4.05 -2.41
CA LEU A 25 11.72 4.69 -2.36
C LEU A 25 12.48 4.50 -3.67
N TYR A 26 12.45 3.28 -4.23
CA TYR A 26 13.09 3.01 -5.52
C TYR A 26 12.46 3.87 -6.63
N ILE A 27 11.14 3.82 -6.78
CA ILE A 27 10.42 4.59 -7.82
C ILE A 27 10.65 6.09 -7.64
N SER A 28 10.72 6.59 -6.40
CA SER A 28 10.99 8.00 -6.12
C SER A 28 12.35 8.46 -6.65
N LEU A 29 13.39 7.63 -6.48
CA LEU A 29 14.77 7.96 -6.86
C LEU A 29 15.06 7.68 -8.34
N PHE A 30 14.63 6.52 -8.83
CA PHE A 30 14.98 6.02 -10.17
C PHE A 30 13.89 6.28 -11.22
N ARG A 31 12.67 6.67 -10.80
CA ARG A 31 11.56 7.11 -11.66
C ARG A 31 11.03 6.05 -12.63
N ASN A 32 11.40 4.79 -12.44
CA ASN A 32 10.98 3.64 -13.22
C ASN A 32 10.66 2.45 -12.31
N SER A 33 10.11 1.37 -12.89
CA SER A 33 9.77 0.17 -12.15
C SER A 33 11.00 -0.72 -11.98
N PRO A 34 11.33 -1.18 -10.77
CA PRO A 34 12.42 -2.15 -10.59
C PRO A 34 12.08 -3.51 -11.22
N LEU A 35 10.80 -3.79 -11.43
CA LEU A 35 10.30 -5.03 -12.02
C LEU A 35 10.49 -5.08 -13.53
N GLU A 36 10.68 -3.95 -14.18
CA GLU A 36 10.93 -3.88 -15.62
C GLU A 36 12.21 -4.65 -15.99
N ASN A 37 13.27 -4.43 -15.22
CA ASN A 37 14.54 -5.14 -15.39
C ASN A 37 14.44 -6.65 -15.17
N LEU A 38 13.44 -7.12 -14.41
CA LEU A 38 13.26 -8.53 -14.05
C LEU A 38 12.27 -9.25 -14.96
N THR A 39 11.21 -8.56 -15.40
CA THR A 39 10.06 -9.15 -16.08
C THR A 39 9.93 -8.71 -17.53
N GLY A 40 10.68 -7.69 -17.96
CA GLY A 40 10.55 -7.06 -19.27
C GLY A 40 9.20 -6.37 -19.48
N ARG A 41 8.46 -6.10 -18.40
CA ARG A 41 7.14 -5.44 -18.43
C ARG A 41 7.14 -4.24 -17.50
N GLU A 42 6.49 -3.18 -17.96
CA GLU A 42 6.17 -2.02 -17.14
C GLU A 42 5.08 -2.41 -16.14
N PHE A 43 5.39 -2.32 -14.84
CA PHE A 43 4.47 -2.66 -13.77
C PHE A 43 4.49 -1.55 -12.71
N PHE A 44 3.31 -1.10 -12.30
CA PHE A 44 2.99 0.06 -11.44
C PHE A 44 3.32 1.44 -12.01
N VAL A 45 4.43 1.58 -12.72
CA VAL A 45 4.82 2.84 -13.36
C VAL A 45 5.37 2.57 -14.77
N PRO A 46 5.01 3.39 -15.76
CA PRO A 46 5.54 3.27 -17.12
C PRO A 46 6.97 3.80 -17.23
N GLU A 47 7.70 3.41 -18.27
CA GLU A 47 8.97 4.03 -18.62
C GLU A 47 8.72 5.52 -18.94
N PRO A 48 9.50 6.45 -18.36
CA PRO A 48 9.23 7.86 -18.52
C PRO A 48 9.57 8.38 -19.93
N SER A 49 8.58 8.37 -20.82
CA SER A 49 8.69 8.95 -22.17
C SER A 49 8.71 10.48 -22.18
N THR A 50 8.26 11.13 -21.10
CA THR A 50 8.32 12.59 -20.93
C THR A 50 8.78 12.95 -19.52
N ARG A 51 9.32 14.18 -19.36
CA ARG A 51 9.70 14.70 -18.04
C ARG A 51 8.51 14.72 -17.07
N ARG A 52 7.30 15.01 -17.57
CA ARG A 52 6.10 15.03 -16.76
C ARG A 52 5.78 13.64 -16.18
N ILE A 53 5.94 12.58 -16.98
CA ILE A 53 5.75 11.20 -16.51
C ILE A 53 6.81 10.86 -15.45
N ALA A 54 8.08 11.23 -15.68
CA ALA A 54 9.15 11.01 -14.70
C ALA A 54 8.85 11.67 -13.35
N ASP A 55 8.35 12.91 -13.36
CA ASP A 55 7.97 13.63 -12.14
C ASP A 55 6.74 13.02 -11.46
N THR A 56 5.76 12.53 -12.23
CA THR A 56 4.60 11.81 -11.69
C THR A 56 5.01 10.48 -11.06
N ASN A 57 5.91 9.71 -11.67
CA ASN A 57 6.46 8.49 -11.09
C ASN A 57 7.18 8.80 -9.77
N ALA A 58 8.02 9.84 -9.74
CA ALA A 58 8.71 10.24 -8.52
C ALA A 58 7.74 10.62 -7.40
N LEU A 59 6.69 11.38 -7.72
CA LEU A 59 5.62 11.76 -6.78
C LEU A 59 4.87 10.54 -6.27
N PHE A 60 4.51 9.59 -7.14
CA PHE A 60 3.87 8.33 -6.75
C PHE A 60 4.73 7.55 -5.75
N GLY A 61 6.04 7.44 -6.01
CA GLY A 61 6.98 6.80 -5.08
C GLY A 61 7.02 7.47 -3.71
N VAL A 62 7.06 8.81 -3.66
CA VAL A 62 6.99 9.58 -2.39
C VAL A 62 5.66 9.34 -1.66
N SER A 63 4.53 9.37 -2.38
CA SER A 63 3.21 9.12 -1.80
C SER A 63 3.13 7.71 -1.20
N ALA A 64 3.63 6.69 -1.89
CA ALA A 64 3.70 5.33 -1.37
C ALA A 64 4.54 5.26 -0.08
N CYS A 65 5.68 5.95 -0.02
CA CYS A 65 6.49 6.02 1.20
C CYS A 65 5.72 6.65 2.35
N VAL A 66 5.08 7.79 2.12
CA VAL A 66 4.33 8.52 3.17
C VAL A 66 3.17 7.69 3.70
N LEU A 67 2.53 6.87 2.88
CA LEU A 67 1.47 5.96 3.33
C LEU A 67 2.00 4.79 4.18
N MET A 68 3.22 4.34 3.94
CA MET A 68 3.79 3.18 4.65
C MET A 68 4.57 3.55 5.93
N LEU A 69 5.21 4.72 5.94
CA LEU A 69 6.01 5.19 7.09
C LEU A 69 5.27 5.15 8.44
N PRO A 70 3.97 5.51 8.54
CA PRO A 70 3.28 5.49 9.82
C PRO A 70 3.16 4.09 10.45
N TYR A 71 3.20 3.00 9.67
CA TYR A 71 3.28 1.64 10.23
C TYR A 71 4.56 1.46 11.04
N PHE A 72 5.70 1.91 10.50
CA PHE A 72 6.98 1.83 11.20
C PHE A 72 7.06 2.81 12.37
N MET A 73 6.53 4.02 12.19
CA MET A 73 6.51 5.03 13.26
C MET A 73 5.61 4.63 14.42
N SER A 74 4.55 3.86 14.19
CA SER A 74 3.64 3.35 15.23
C SER A 74 3.97 1.92 15.70
N SER A 75 4.95 1.26 15.10
CA SER A 75 5.27 -0.16 15.37
C SER A 75 5.63 -0.48 16.82
N TYR A 76 6.01 0.52 17.61
CA TYR A 76 6.32 0.35 19.02
C TYR A 76 5.08 0.21 19.92
N MET A 77 3.90 0.65 19.45
CA MET A 77 2.65 0.57 20.22
C MET A 77 2.09 -0.86 20.19
N PRO A 78 1.49 -1.36 21.28
CA PRO A 78 0.69 -2.58 21.24
C PRO A 78 -0.37 -2.53 20.14
N ILE A 79 -0.70 -3.68 19.55
CA ILE A 79 -1.64 -3.80 18.42
C ILE A 79 -3.01 -3.23 18.78
N GLU A 80 -3.42 -3.45 20.03
CA GLU A 80 -4.70 -3.04 20.59
C GLU A 80 -4.83 -1.51 20.63
N GLU A 81 -3.72 -0.79 20.84
CA GLU A 81 -3.68 0.67 21.01
C GLU A 81 -3.28 1.42 19.73
N ASN A 82 -2.83 0.70 18.70
CA ASN A 82 -2.27 1.31 17.49
C ASN A 82 -3.37 1.82 16.55
N GLN A 83 -3.84 3.04 16.77
CA GLN A 83 -4.90 3.67 15.97
C GLN A 83 -4.59 3.70 14.45
N TRP A 84 -3.31 3.82 14.06
CA TRP A 84 -2.94 3.76 12.64
C TRP A 84 -3.23 2.38 12.04
N LEU A 85 -2.89 1.32 12.78
CA LEU A 85 -3.16 -0.05 12.35
C LEU A 85 -4.67 -0.27 12.15
N HIS A 86 -5.49 0.13 13.14
CA HIS A 86 -6.95 0.00 13.07
C HIS A 86 -7.55 0.77 11.89
N VAL A 87 -7.23 2.08 11.74
CA VAL A 87 -7.82 2.91 10.68
C VAL A 87 -7.46 2.42 9.27
N THR A 88 -6.35 1.69 9.11
CA THR A 88 -5.97 1.18 7.80
C THR A 88 -6.89 0.08 7.27
N VAL A 89 -7.64 -0.62 8.14
CA VAL A 89 -8.63 -1.62 7.72
C VAL A 89 -9.74 -1.00 6.84
N PRO A 90 -10.54 -0.03 7.31
CA PRO A 90 -11.57 0.59 6.49
C PRO A 90 -10.98 1.37 5.30
N LEU A 91 -9.79 1.96 5.43
CA LEU A 91 -9.11 2.64 4.32
C LEU A 91 -8.79 1.68 3.18
N ARG A 92 -8.25 0.50 3.48
CA ARG A 92 -7.93 -0.53 2.48
C ARG A 92 -9.19 -1.13 1.85
N LEU A 93 -10.25 -1.33 2.63
CA LEU A 93 -11.55 -1.74 2.07
C LEU A 93 -12.12 -0.68 1.11
N PHE A 94 -12.04 0.60 1.48
CA PHE A 94 -12.44 1.69 0.61
C PHE A 94 -11.60 1.74 -0.67
N LEU A 95 -10.28 1.63 -0.56
CA LEU A 95 -9.37 1.62 -1.71
C LEU A 95 -9.65 0.44 -2.64
N SER A 96 -9.79 -0.77 -2.10
CA SER A 96 -10.19 -1.95 -2.88
C SER A 96 -11.51 -1.72 -3.60
N SER A 97 -12.49 -1.10 -2.94
CA SER A 97 -13.79 -0.80 -3.53
C SER A 97 -13.66 0.22 -4.67
N ALA A 98 -12.85 1.26 -4.49
CA ALA A 98 -12.59 2.27 -5.51
C ALA A 98 -11.86 1.70 -6.74
N LEU A 99 -10.89 0.81 -6.52
CA LEU A 99 -10.20 0.09 -7.59
C LEU A 99 -11.17 -0.84 -8.33
N GLY A 100 -11.98 -1.61 -7.61
CA GLY A 100 -13.01 -2.48 -8.17
C GLY A 100 -14.06 -1.70 -8.98
N ALA A 101 -14.48 -0.53 -8.51
CA ALA A 101 -15.39 0.35 -9.24
C ALA A 101 -14.75 0.85 -10.55
N ASN A 102 -13.47 1.22 -10.53
CA ASN A 102 -12.76 1.61 -11.74
C ASN A 102 -12.66 0.46 -12.75
N LEU A 103 -12.41 -0.77 -12.30
CA LEU A 103 -12.44 -1.95 -13.18
C LEU A 103 -13.82 -2.17 -13.78
N LEU A 104 -14.88 -2.04 -12.98
CA LEU A 104 -16.26 -2.23 -13.43
C LEU A 104 -16.67 -1.21 -14.49
N PHE A 105 -16.37 0.08 -14.27
CA PHE A 105 -16.82 1.16 -15.14
C PHE A 105 -15.86 1.48 -16.30
N ARG A 106 -14.55 1.29 -16.09
CA ARG A 106 -13.51 1.73 -17.04
C ARG A 106 -12.59 0.60 -17.50
N GLY A 107 -12.73 -0.63 -16.99
CA GLY A 107 -11.82 -1.74 -17.31
C GLY A 107 -11.65 -2.02 -18.80
N ARG A 108 -12.69 -1.80 -19.62
CA ARG A 108 -12.61 -1.96 -21.09
C ARG A 108 -11.78 -0.89 -21.81
N GLN A 109 -11.48 0.22 -21.14
CA GLN A 109 -10.71 1.35 -21.66
C GLN A 109 -9.28 1.37 -21.08
N MET A 110 -8.96 0.46 -20.17
CA MET A 110 -7.63 0.34 -19.57
C MET A 110 -6.68 -0.42 -20.49
N SER A 111 -5.38 -0.16 -20.36
CA SER A 111 -4.36 -1.07 -20.88
C SER A 111 -4.45 -2.42 -20.16
N GLN A 112 -3.87 -3.46 -20.76
CA GLN A 112 -3.83 -4.79 -20.15
C GLN A 112 -3.08 -4.75 -18.82
N GLU A 113 -1.97 -4.01 -18.77
CA GLU A 113 -1.14 -3.80 -17.58
C GLU A 113 -1.93 -3.08 -16.49
N GLY A 114 -2.57 -1.95 -16.84
CA GLY A 114 -3.36 -1.16 -15.89
C GLY A 114 -4.56 -1.94 -15.35
N PHE A 115 -5.21 -2.78 -16.16
CA PHE A 115 -6.26 -3.67 -15.68
C PHE A 115 -5.75 -4.63 -14.59
N TRP A 116 -4.61 -5.30 -14.84
CA TRP A 116 -4.04 -6.24 -13.90
C TRP A 116 -3.50 -5.56 -12.64
N GLU A 117 -2.96 -4.35 -12.75
CA GLU A 117 -2.52 -3.56 -11.60
C GLU A 117 -3.69 -3.18 -10.70
N PHE A 118 -4.78 -2.66 -11.26
CA PHE A 118 -5.98 -2.33 -10.49
C PHE A 118 -6.57 -3.56 -9.81
N LEU A 119 -6.61 -4.69 -10.51
CA LEU A 119 -7.14 -5.94 -9.98
C LEU A 119 -6.25 -6.50 -8.87
N ALA A 120 -4.94 -6.59 -9.11
CA ALA A 120 -3.99 -7.14 -8.16
C ALA A 120 -3.92 -6.29 -6.90
N LEU A 121 -3.85 -4.96 -7.03
CA LEU A 121 -3.87 -4.04 -5.89
C LEU A 121 -5.19 -4.14 -5.13
N GLY A 122 -6.33 -4.11 -5.83
CA GLY A 122 -7.64 -4.23 -5.21
C GLY A 122 -7.80 -5.51 -4.40
N VAL A 123 -7.43 -6.66 -4.98
CA VAL A 123 -7.46 -7.96 -4.29
C VAL A 123 -6.48 -7.98 -3.11
N THR A 124 -5.27 -7.45 -3.28
CA THR A 124 -4.26 -7.44 -2.21
C THR A 124 -4.71 -6.58 -1.03
N ASP A 125 -5.26 -5.39 -1.28
CA ASP A 125 -5.78 -4.51 -0.22
C ASP A 125 -7.03 -5.11 0.44
N PHE A 126 -7.92 -5.75 -0.33
CA PHE A 126 -9.08 -6.45 0.24
C PHE A 126 -8.65 -7.57 1.18
N VAL A 127 -7.78 -8.48 0.71
CA VAL A 127 -7.28 -9.61 1.52
C VAL A 127 -6.51 -9.09 2.73
N GLY A 128 -5.66 -8.09 2.55
CA GLY A 128 -4.91 -7.47 3.64
C GLY A 128 -5.82 -6.81 4.68
N ALA A 129 -6.91 -6.16 4.26
CA ALA A 129 -7.89 -5.58 5.17
C ALA A 129 -8.70 -6.66 5.92
N VAL A 130 -9.10 -7.74 5.24
CA VAL A 130 -9.81 -8.86 5.86
C VAL A 130 -8.95 -9.58 6.88
N MET A 131 -7.69 -9.88 6.54
CA MET A 131 -6.75 -10.51 7.46
C MET A 131 -6.52 -9.63 8.70
N LEU A 132 -6.21 -8.35 8.48
CA LEU A 132 -5.96 -7.43 9.60
C LEU A 132 -7.22 -7.21 10.45
N GLY A 133 -8.37 -6.99 9.83
CA GLY A 133 -9.63 -6.81 10.55
C GLY A 133 -10.04 -8.04 11.36
N TRP A 134 -9.75 -9.25 10.85
CA TRP A 134 -9.95 -10.49 11.60
C TRP A 134 -9.01 -10.59 12.80
N GLU A 135 -7.73 -10.25 12.64
CA GLU A 135 -6.75 -10.24 13.74
C GLU A 135 -7.10 -9.20 14.81
N LEU A 136 -7.62 -8.03 14.41
CA LEU A 136 -8.06 -6.97 15.33
C LEU A 136 -9.46 -7.24 15.92
N GLY A 137 -10.22 -8.18 15.35
CA GLY A 137 -11.60 -8.47 15.71
C GLY A 137 -12.61 -7.38 15.31
N ARG A 138 -12.23 -6.45 14.43
CA ARG A 138 -13.04 -5.28 14.05
C ARG A 138 -12.63 -4.68 12.70
N PHE A 139 -13.55 -3.91 12.10
CA PHE A 139 -13.40 -3.35 10.75
C PHE A 139 -13.74 -1.86 10.64
N ASP A 140 -14.20 -1.24 11.72
CA ASP A 140 -14.61 0.17 11.81
C ASP A 140 -13.42 1.15 11.88
N GLY A 141 -12.23 0.64 12.20
CA GLY A 141 -11.01 1.41 12.37
C GLY A 141 -10.88 2.08 13.74
N MET A 142 -11.67 1.68 14.73
CA MET A 142 -11.61 2.22 16.09
C MET A 142 -10.78 1.32 17.00
N VAL A 143 -9.97 1.92 17.87
CA VAL A 143 -9.35 1.21 18.99
C VAL A 143 -10.40 0.86 20.06
N SER A 144 -10.20 -0.25 20.78
CA SER A 144 -11.10 -0.67 21.87
C SER A 144 -11.26 0.43 22.93
N GLY A 145 -12.50 0.69 23.34
CA GLY A 145 -12.82 1.73 24.34
C GLY A 145 -13.06 3.15 23.78
N PHE A 146 -12.97 3.33 22.47
CA PHE A 146 -13.35 4.57 21.76
C PHE A 146 -14.48 4.33 20.74
N GLU A 147 -15.25 3.27 20.97
CA GLU A 147 -16.40 2.82 20.16
C GLU A 147 -17.60 3.76 20.28
#